data_AF-A0A3E1DJU6-F1
#
_entry.id   AF-A0A3E1DJU6-F1
#
_cell.length_a   1.000
_cell.length_b   1.000
_cell.length_c   1.000
_cell.angle_alpha   90.00
_cell.angle_beta   90.00
_cell.angle_gamma   90.00
#
_symmetry.space_group_name_H-M   'P 1'
#
loop_
_entity.id
_entity.type
_entity.pdbx_description
1 polymer ?
#
loop_
_entity_poly.entity_id
_entity_poly.type
_entity_poly.pdbx_seq_one_letter_code
_entity_poly.pdbx_strand_id
1 'polypeptide(L)'
;MLHILTDRGTEYCGKVEQYDYQLYLAINDIDHTKTKAISPQTNGICERFHKTILQEFYQVTFRKKLYADIETLQNDLDEWLNYDNNEKIHQSKVCNGRTSLETLLSGKPVWNGKNLNQI
;
A
#
# COMPACT_ATOMS: atom_id res chain seq x y z
N MET A 1 11.54 -12.87 6.90
CA MET A 1 11.79 -11.45 7.25
C MET A 1 10.72 -10.58 6.62
N LEU A 2 10.00 -9.80 7.43
CA LEU A 2 9.04 -8.81 6.93
C LEU A 2 9.81 -7.54 6.56
N HIS A 3 9.39 -6.90 5.47
CA HIS A 3 10.12 -5.77 4.90
C HIS A 3 9.14 -4.69 4.45
N ILE A 4 9.48 -3.43 4.74
CA ILE A 4 8.73 -2.27 4.27
C ILE A 4 9.65 -1.29 3.54
N LEU A 5 9.11 -0.71 2.47
CA LEU A 5 9.75 0.32 1.68
C LEU A 5 8.99 1.63 1.86
N THR A 6 9.69 2.69 2.26
CA THR A 6 9.15 4.06 2.24
C THR A 6 10.14 5.00 1.55
N ASP A 7 9.73 6.24 1.32
CA ASP A 7 10.67 7.31 1.02
C ASP A 7 11.42 7.76 2.30
N ARG A 8 12.13 8.89 2.19
CA ARG A 8 12.88 9.52 3.30
C ARG A 8 12.10 10.63 4.00
N GLY A 9 10.78 10.66 3.90
CA GLY A 9 9.91 11.57 4.64
C GLY A 9 10.22 11.52 6.14
N THR A 10 10.09 12.66 6.81
CA THR A 10 10.39 12.76 8.25
C THR A 10 9.41 11.95 9.08
N GLU A 11 8.20 11.70 8.59
CA GLU A 11 7.22 10.79 9.18
C GLU A 11 7.72 9.33 9.26
N TYR A 12 8.58 8.92 8.33
CA TYR A 12 9.14 7.56 8.30
C TYR A 12 10.57 7.47 8.83
N CYS A 13 11.34 8.55 8.73
CA CYS A 13 12.79 8.56 8.98
C CYS A 13 13.23 9.68 9.95
N GLY A 14 12.29 10.36 10.60
CA GLY A 14 12.55 11.46 11.52
C GLY A 14 13.11 11.00 12.85
N LYS A 15 13.31 11.96 13.75
CA LYS A 15 13.79 11.65 15.10
C LYS A 15 12.70 10.95 15.91
N VAL A 16 13.10 9.96 16.70
CA VAL A 16 12.18 9.10 17.47
C VAL A 16 11.32 9.91 18.45
N GLU A 17 11.80 11.06 18.93
CA GLU A 17 11.01 11.91 19.85
C GLU A 17 9.79 12.56 19.18
N GLN A 18 9.75 12.62 17.84
CA GLN A 18 8.67 13.21 17.05
C GLN A 18 7.92 12.18 16.20
N TYR A 19 8.63 11.15 15.73
CA TYR A 19 8.11 10.14 14.82
C TYR A 19 8.60 8.76 15.26
N ASP A 20 7.69 7.95 15.77
CA ASP A 20 7.98 6.62 16.34
C ASP A 20 8.01 5.49 15.29
N TYR A 21 7.83 5.81 14.00
CA TYR A 21 7.71 4.80 12.94
C TYR A 21 8.87 3.80 12.90
N GLN A 22 10.12 4.27 12.97
CA GLN A 22 11.27 3.36 12.96
C GLN A 22 11.37 2.50 14.22
N LEU A 23 10.94 3.04 15.37
CA LEU A 23 10.85 2.29 16.62
C LEU A 23 9.77 1.21 16.52
N TYR A 24 8.60 1.54 15.96
CA TYR A 24 7.54 0.58 15.70
C TYR A 24 8.03 -0.58 14.82
N LEU A 25 8.73 -0.28 13.73
CA LEU A 25 9.28 -1.32 12.85
C LEU A 25 10.30 -2.21 13.58
N ALA A 26 11.19 -1.63 14.37
CA ALA A 26 12.18 -2.37 15.15
C ALA A 26 11.53 -3.30 16.20
N ILE A 27 10.49 -2.83 16.90
CA ILE A 27 9.75 -3.65 17.88
C ILE A 27 9.03 -4.82 17.20
N ASN A 28 8.56 -4.64 15.96
CA ASN A 28 7.83 -5.66 15.21
C ASN A 28 8.72 -6.55 14.32
N ASP A 29 10.05 -6.43 14.42
CA ASP A 29 11.00 -7.18 13.58
C ASP A 29 10.74 -7.01 12.07
N ILE A 30 10.46 -5.76 11.66
CA ILE A 30 10.23 -5.37 10.26
C ILE A 30 11.42 -4.55 9.78
N ASP A 31 12.07 -5.02 8.72
CA ASP A 31 13.14 -4.27 8.08
C ASP A 31 12.60 -3.03 7.35
N HIS A 32 13.34 -1.93 7.45
CA HIS A 32 13.02 -0.68 6.77
C HIS A 32 14.01 -0.39 5.65
N THR A 33 13.57 -0.49 4.39
CA THR A 33 14.34 0.06 3.25
C THR A 33 13.77 1.41 2.85
N LYS A 34 14.67 2.30 2.47
CA LYS A 34 14.36 3.63 1.96
C LYS A 34 14.59 3.64 0.46
N THR A 35 13.68 4.25 -0.31
CA THR A 35 13.87 4.43 -1.76
C THR A 35 15.22 5.08 -2.02
N LYS A 36 15.97 4.68 -3.05
CA LYS A 36 17.20 5.40 -3.42
C LYS A 36 16.81 6.69 -4.14
N ALA A 37 17.52 7.78 -3.85
CA ALA A 37 17.35 9.02 -4.60
C ALA A 37 17.51 8.72 -6.10
N ILE A 38 16.60 9.21 -6.93
CA ILE A 38 16.67 9.07 -8.40
C ILE A 38 16.53 7.60 -8.86
N SER A 39 15.97 6.71 -8.03
CA SER A 39 15.70 5.30 -8.40
C SER A 39 14.19 5.03 -8.51
N PRO A 40 13.57 5.30 -9.68
CA PRO A 40 12.12 5.19 -9.88
C PRO A 40 11.57 3.76 -9.79
N GLN A 41 12.44 2.75 -9.78
CA GLN A 41 12.06 1.35 -9.90
C GLN A 41 11.43 0.76 -8.63
N THR A 42 11.56 1.44 -7.47
CA THR A 42 11.16 0.87 -6.18
C THR A 42 9.75 1.27 -5.71
N ASN A 43 9.19 2.39 -6.18
CA ASN A 43 7.90 2.91 -5.70
C ASN A 43 6.75 2.89 -6.73
N GLY A 44 6.99 2.38 -7.94
CA GLY A 44 6.06 2.52 -9.07
C GLY A 44 4.68 1.89 -8.87
N ILE A 45 4.57 0.84 -8.04
CA ILE A 45 3.26 0.22 -7.72
C ILE A 45 2.42 1.16 -6.85
N CYS A 46 3.02 1.72 -5.79
CA CYS A 46 2.34 2.65 -4.89
C CYS A 46 1.91 3.92 -5.63
N GLU A 47 2.82 4.50 -6.42
CA GLU A 47 2.51 5.69 -7.24
C GLU A 47 1.38 5.44 -8.25
N ARG A 48 1.36 4.26 -8.87
CA ARG A 48 0.28 3.89 -9.80
C ARG A 48 -1.04 3.73 -9.05
N PHE A 49 -1.04 3.08 -7.90
CA PHE A 49 -2.25 2.96 -7.07
C PHE A 49 -2.76 4.33 -6.61
N HIS A 50 -1.89 5.24 -6.17
CA HIS A 50 -2.26 6.62 -5.81
C HIS A 50 -2.91 7.38 -6.98
N LYS A 51 -2.45 7.17 -8.22
CA LYS A 51 -3.12 7.72 -9.40
C LYS A 51 -4.49 7.08 -9.64
N THR A 52 -4.59 5.77 -9.48
CA THR A 52 -5.86 5.03 -9.62
C THR A 52 -6.92 5.52 -8.63
N ILE A 53 -6.62 5.55 -7.33
CA ILE A 53 -7.56 6.04 -6.31
C ILE A 53 -7.92 7.51 -6.52
N LEU A 54 -6.97 8.36 -6.95
CA LEU A 54 -7.26 9.75 -7.28
C LEU A 54 -8.28 9.87 -8.42
N GLN A 55 -8.05 9.14 -9.52
CA GLN A 55 -8.85 9.23 -10.74
C GLN A 55 -10.22 8.56 -10.61
N GLU A 56 -10.25 7.38 -9.98
CA GLU A 56 -11.45 6.55 -9.90
C GLU A 56 -12.33 6.88 -8.69
N PHE A 57 -11.73 7.24 -7.55
CA PHE A 57 -12.47 7.57 -6.34
C PHE A 57 -12.57 9.08 -6.12
N TYR A 58 -11.48 9.76 -5.75
CA TYR A 58 -11.55 11.13 -5.23
C TYR A 58 -12.14 12.13 -6.26
N GLN A 59 -11.65 12.12 -7.50
CA GLN A 59 -12.16 13.01 -8.54
C GLN A 59 -13.62 12.73 -8.91
N VAL A 60 -14.07 11.49 -8.80
CA VAL A 60 -15.46 11.12 -9.09
C VAL A 60 -16.35 11.52 -7.92
N THR A 61 -15.97 11.17 -6.69
CA THR A 61 -16.80 11.32 -5.51
C THR A 61 -16.99 12.79 -5.13
N PHE A 62 -15.94 13.61 -5.22
CA PHE A 62 -16.03 15.04 -4.95
C PHE A 62 -16.83 15.84 -5.99
N ARG A 63 -17.10 15.26 -7.17
CA ARG A 63 -18.05 15.84 -8.15
C ARG A 63 -19.50 15.45 -7.87
N LYS A 64 -19.74 14.35 -7.16
CA LYS A 64 -21.08 13.76 -6.94
C LYS A 64 -21.65 14.10 -5.57
N LYS A 65 -20.80 14.21 -4.55
CA LYS A 65 -21.19 14.32 -3.14
C LYS A 65 -20.33 15.38 -2.46
N LEU A 66 -20.98 16.27 -1.73
CA LEU A 66 -20.32 17.19 -0.81
C LEU A 66 -20.21 16.49 0.54
N TYR A 67 -19.00 16.46 1.10
CA TYR A 67 -18.72 15.84 2.39
C TYR A 67 -18.64 16.92 3.47
N ALA A 68 -19.42 16.76 4.53
CA ALA A 68 -19.42 17.66 5.68
C ALA A 68 -18.32 17.31 6.70
N ASP A 69 -17.90 16.05 6.71
CA ASP A 69 -16.91 15.49 7.64
C ASP A 69 -16.08 14.40 6.96
N ILE A 70 -14.96 14.06 7.58
CA ILE A 70 -14.01 13.06 7.07
C ILE A 70 -14.54 11.64 7.23
N GLU A 71 -15.39 11.37 8.22
CA GLU A 71 -15.92 10.03 8.49
C GLU A 71 -16.82 9.56 7.34
N THR A 72 -17.66 10.46 6.83
CA THR A 72 -18.50 10.21 5.65
C THR A 72 -17.65 9.95 4.40
N LEU A 73 -16.53 10.64 4.24
CA LEU A 73 -15.60 10.37 3.13
C LEU A 73 -14.89 9.03 3.31
N GLN A 74 -14.51 8.69 4.53
CA GLN A 74 -13.86 7.44 4.87
C GLN A 74 -14.77 6.24 4.57
N ASN A 75 -16.06 6.30 4.91
CA ASN A 75 -17.01 5.23 4.62
C ASN A 75 -17.12 4.94 3.11
N ASP A 76 -17.26 5.98 2.29
CA ASP A 76 -17.31 5.82 0.83
C ASP A 76 -15.97 5.30 0.27
N LEU A 77 -14.85 5.72 0.88
CA LEU A 77 -13.52 5.24 0.50
C LEU A 77 -13.33 3.76 0.86
N ASP A 78 -13.79 3.33 2.03
CA ASP A 78 -13.71 1.94 2.48
C ASP A 78 -14.54 1.02 1.58
N GLU A 79 -15.73 1.46 1.16
CA GLU A 79 -16.55 0.74 0.18
C GLU A 79 -15.82 0.62 -1.17
N TRP A 80 -15.22 1.72 -1.65
CA TRP A 80 -14.45 1.70 -2.90
C TRP A 80 -13.21 0.79 -2.80
N LEU A 81 -12.49 0.81 -1.68
CA LEU A 81 -11.34 -0.07 -1.43
C LEU A 81 -11.75 -1.53 -1.35
N ASN A 82 -12.90 -1.84 -0.76
CA ASN A 82 -13.43 -3.20 -0.75
C ASN A 82 -13.69 -3.68 -2.18
N TYR A 83 -14.34 -2.85 -3.00
CA TYR A 83 -14.58 -3.16 -4.41
C TYR A 83 -13.26 -3.35 -5.19
N ASP A 84 -12.30 -2.41 -5.09
CA ASP A 84 -11.03 -2.48 -5.84
C ASP A 84 -10.19 -3.71 -5.46
N ASN A 85 -10.23 -4.12 -4.19
CA ASN A 85 -9.45 -5.25 -3.68
C ASN A 85 -10.11 -6.61 -3.91
N ASN A 86 -11.43 -6.70 -3.76
CA ASN A 86 -12.16 -7.98 -3.65
C ASN A 86 -13.02 -8.31 -4.86
N GLU A 87 -13.41 -7.33 -5.67
CA GLU A 87 -14.37 -7.53 -6.78
C GLU A 87 -13.78 -7.15 -8.14
N LYS A 88 -12.99 -6.07 -8.19
CA LYS A 88 -12.40 -5.58 -9.43
C LYS A 88 -11.28 -6.50 -9.91
N ILE A 89 -11.45 -7.01 -11.12
CA ILE A 89 -10.44 -7.83 -11.80
C ILE A 89 -9.40 -6.93 -12.47
N HIS A 90 -8.12 -7.21 -12.23
CA HIS A 90 -7.02 -6.45 -12.79
C HIS A 90 -6.27 -7.24 -13.87
N GLN A 91 -6.18 -6.68 -15.08
CA GLN A 91 -5.44 -7.26 -16.22
C GLN A 91 -3.93 -6.98 -16.17
N SER A 92 -3.41 -6.48 -15.04
CA SER A 92 -1.98 -6.24 -14.88
C SER A 92 -1.21 -7.56 -14.93
N LYS A 93 0.08 -7.52 -15.31
CA LYS A 93 0.98 -8.70 -15.29
C LYS A 93 0.98 -9.42 -13.94
N VAL A 94 0.77 -8.67 -12.85
CA VAL A 94 0.80 -9.19 -11.47
C VAL A 94 -0.49 -9.94 -11.15
N CYS A 95 -1.64 -9.36 -11.49
CA CYS A 95 -2.94 -9.92 -11.12
C CYS A 95 -3.44 -10.96 -12.13
N ASN A 96 -3.11 -10.81 -13.41
CA ASN A 96 -3.42 -11.74 -14.49
C ASN A 96 -4.91 -12.13 -14.54
N GLY A 97 -5.80 -11.13 -14.49
CA GLY A 97 -7.25 -11.36 -14.54
C GLY A 97 -7.86 -11.83 -13.21
N ARG A 98 -7.13 -11.67 -12.10
CA ARG A 98 -7.63 -11.90 -10.73
C ARG A 98 -7.82 -10.59 -9.98
N THR A 99 -8.46 -10.66 -8.82
CA THR A 99 -8.55 -9.53 -7.88
C THR A 99 -7.22 -9.35 -7.13
N SER A 100 -7.04 -8.18 -6.51
CA SER A 100 -5.86 -7.90 -5.70
C SER A 100 -5.75 -8.86 -4.52
N LEU A 101 -6.87 -9.16 -3.85
CA LEU A 101 -6.89 -10.11 -2.73
C LEU A 101 -6.55 -11.53 -3.17
N GLU A 102 -7.13 -12.03 -4.26
CA GLU A 102 -6.82 -13.37 -4.79
C GLU A 102 -5.33 -13.48 -5.15
N THR A 103 -4.77 -12.43 -5.74
CA THR A 103 -3.36 -12.36 -6.10
C THR A 103 -2.49 -12.41 -4.85
N LEU A 104 -2.81 -11.62 -3.82
CA LEU A 104 -2.12 -11.61 -2.53
C LEU A 104 -2.15 -12.99 -1.86
N LEU A 105 -3.33 -13.61 -1.77
CA LEU A 105 -3.52 -14.93 -1.16
C LEU A 105 -2.75 -16.01 -1.90
N SER A 106 -2.70 -15.96 -3.24
CA SER A 106 -1.93 -16.91 -4.04
C SER A 106 -0.41 -16.77 -3.86
N GLY A 107 0.07 -15.55 -3.56
CA GLY A 107 1.49 -15.27 -3.32
C GLY A 107 1.97 -15.70 -1.94
N LYS A 108 1.08 -15.74 -0.94
CA LYS A 108 1.42 -16.03 0.46
C LYS A 108 2.08 -17.41 0.66
N PRO A 109 1.56 -18.52 0.09
CA PRO A 109 2.23 -19.83 0.16
C PRO A 109 3.60 -19.83 -0.52
N VAL A 110 3.73 -19.15 -1.67
CA VAL A 110 5.00 -19.04 -2.42
C VAL A 110 6.06 -18.32 -1.58
N TRP A 111 5.66 -17.29 -0.84
CA TRP A 111 6.53 -16.61 0.10
C TRP A 111 6.93 -17.50 1.28
N ASN A 112 5.96 -18.17 1.93
CA ASN A 112 6.22 -19.05 3.06
C ASN A 112 7.14 -20.24 2.70
N GLY A 113 7.08 -20.72 1.45
CA GLY A 113 7.96 -21.78 0.94
C GLY A 113 9.41 -21.33 0.69
N LYS A 114 9.68 -20.01 0.64
CA LYS A 114 11.05 -19.49 0.66
C LYS A 114 11.52 -19.60 2.11
N ASN A 115 12.29 -20.63 2.42
CA ASN A 115 12.94 -20.80 3.73
C ASN A 115 13.95 -19.65 3.96
N LEU A 116 13.45 -18.51 4.44
CA LEU A 116 14.26 -17.32 4.73
C LEU A 116 15.07 -17.45 6.04
N ASN A 117 14.93 -18.57 6.75
CA ASN A 117 15.60 -18.86 8.03
C ASN A 117 16.79 -19.84 7.88
N GLN A 118 17.35 -20.03 6.68
CA GLN A 118 18.47 -20.94 6.41
C GLN A 118 19.81 -20.23 6.08
N ILE A 119 20.02 -19.01 6.58
CA ILE A 119 21.32 -18.35 6.53
C ILE A 119 21.75 -17.97 7.95
#